data_AF-A0AAW2R9Y9-F1
#
_entry.id   AF-A0AAW2R9Y9-F1
#
_cell.length_a   1.000
_cell.length_b   1.000
_cell.length_c   1.000
_cell.angle_alpha   90.00
_cell.angle_beta   90.00
_cell.angle_gamma   90.00
#
_symmetry.space_group_name_H-M   'P 1'
#
loop_
_entity.id
_entity.type
_entity.pdbx_description
1 polymer ?
#
loop_
_entity_poly.entity_id
_entity_poly.type
_entity_poly.pdbx_seq_one_letter_code
_entity_poly.pdbx_strand_id
1 'polypeptide(L)'
;MSTIRLPNYIYKMRRLRHLFLRENRVSRGGGKLKLKGLNELEMITGFNSLVDDITHLLKLPKLRVLEGTICDEESLSMIVDHMLIHQERFRSIKLRIDMDVNMNSEDGSTLLRRLVMCRSLYYLGILHWRMSKLLAYEVHRYQNVIELNLWDSMTEEDPMEILEKLPMLRELNLSTDAYVGREMVCGATGFPQLRKIMLEGLPNLVEWRVEKGAMPNLSTLEIRRCRKLKMMPDGLKFITTLKKLSIVGMAEEFEE
;
A
#
# COMPACT_ATOMS: atom_id res chain seq x y z
N MET A 1 20.38 -7.98 7.09
CA MET A 1 20.86 -6.91 6.18
C MET A 1 21.62 -5.87 6.99
N SER A 2 22.68 -5.27 6.44
CA SER A 2 23.51 -4.27 7.15
C SER A 2 22.82 -2.89 7.20
N THR A 3 22.65 -2.34 8.40
CA THR A 3 22.11 -0.98 8.64
C THR A 3 23.05 0.09 8.10
N ILE A 4 22.52 1.01 7.29
CA ILE A 4 23.30 2.17 6.80
C ILE A 4 23.19 3.32 7.79
N ARG A 5 24.33 3.86 8.20
CA ARG A 5 24.41 5.08 9.01
C ARG A 5 24.52 6.28 8.09
N LEU A 6 23.45 7.08 8.01
CA LEU A 6 23.46 8.27 7.17
C LEU A 6 24.06 9.47 7.93
N PRO A 7 25.00 10.20 7.32
CA PRO A 7 25.55 11.39 7.96
C PRO A 7 24.51 12.51 8.05
N ASN A 8 24.30 13.06 9.24
CA ASN A 8 23.35 14.17 9.46
C ASN A 8 23.96 15.52 9.03
N TYR A 9 24.52 15.61 7.83
CA TYR A 9 24.95 16.86 7.19
C TYR A 9 24.26 17.12 5.85
N ILE A 10 23.31 16.25 5.44
CA ILE A 10 22.55 16.41 4.20
C ILE A 10 21.88 17.78 4.15
N TYR A 11 21.39 18.31 5.28
CA TYR A 11 20.81 19.66 5.39
C TYR A 11 21.71 20.80 4.86
N LYS A 12 23.03 20.57 4.70
CA LYS A 12 23.96 21.53 4.11
C LYS A 12 23.95 21.52 2.58
N MET A 13 23.40 20.48 1.95
CA MET A 13 23.34 20.28 0.49
C MET A 13 22.18 21.08 -0.12
N ARG A 14 22.26 22.42 -0.07
CA ARG A 14 21.15 23.33 -0.43
C ARG A 14 20.65 23.26 -1.88
N ARG A 15 21.44 22.67 -2.79
CA ARG A 15 21.09 22.48 -4.21
C ARG A 15 20.52 21.08 -4.52
N LEU A 16 20.36 20.24 -3.51
CA LEU A 16 19.89 18.87 -3.70
C LEU A 16 18.42 18.87 -4.15
N ARG A 17 18.13 18.20 -5.26
CA ARG A 17 16.78 18.08 -5.84
C ARG A 17 16.14 16.72 -5.64
N HIS A 18 16.94 15.66 -5.60
CA HIS A 18 16.48 14.29 -5.44
C HIS A 18 17.29 13.61 -4.34
N LEU A 19 16.59 13.01 -3.39
CA LEU A 19 17.21 12.30 -2.27
C LEU A 19 16.65 10.88 -2.22
N PHE A 20 17.50 9.89 -2.52
CA PHE A 20 17.14 8.48 -2.47
C PHE A 20 17.72 7.87 -1.21
N LEU A 21 16.86 7.38 -0.32
CA LEU A 21 17.26 6.79 0.94
C LEU A 21 16.86 5.31 0.99
N ARG A 22 17.67 4.47 1.65
CA ARG A 22 17.35 3.03 1.84
C ARG A 22 16.52 2.80 3.08
N GLU A 23 15.46 2.00 3.05
CA GLU A 23 14.55 1.82 4.21
C GLU A 23 15.24 1.41 5.52
N ASN A 24 16.25 0.54 5.48
CA ASN A 24 16.98 0.06 6.67
C ASN A 24 18.09 1.04 7.14
N ARG A 25 17.67 2.18 7.68
CA ARG A 25 18.55 3.23 8.21
C ARG A 25 18.41 3.42 9.70
N VAL A 26 19.50 3.88 10.30
CA VAL A 26 19.49 4.50 11.63
C VAL A 26 20.18 5.84 11.53
N SER A 27 19.60 6.87 12.14
CA SER A 27 20.21 8.19 12.18
C SER A 27 21.44 8.19 13.09
N ARG A 28 22.54 8.80 12.62
CA ARG A 28 23.77 8.91 13.40
C ARG A 28 23.59 9.98 14.49
N GLY A 29 23.65 9.57 15.76
CA GLY A 29 23.54 10.45 16.92
C GLY A 29 22.18 10.48 17.60
N GLY A 30 21.30 9.51 17.35
CA GLY A 30 20.07 9.27 18.11
C GLY A 30 18.87 10.19 17.81
N GLY A 31 19.07 11.30 17.09
CA GLY A 31 17.98 12.20 16.68
C GLY A 31 17.52 11.99 15.24
N LYS A 32 16.30 12.42 14.89
CA LYS A 32 15.78 12.35 13.51
C LYS A 32 16.66 13.13 12.51
N LEU A 33 16.75 12.64 11.27
CA LEU A 33 17.49 13.25 10.17
C LEU A 33 16.87 14.61 9.86
N LYS A 34 17.72 15.63 9.82
CA LYS A 34 17.27 17.00 9.55
C LYS A 34 17.19 17.22 8.04
N LEU A 35 15.99 17.54 7.57
CA LEU A 35 15.74 17.90 6.17
C LEU A 35 15.61 19.41 5.96
N LYS A 36 15.69 20.21 7.04
CA LYS A 36 15.55 21.68 6.97
C LYS A 36 16.56 22.31 6.02
N GLY A 37 16.11 23.30 5.25
CA GLY A 37 16.96 24.07 4.33
C GLY A 37 17.25 23.39 3.00
N LEU A 38 16.72 22.20 2.75
CA LEU A 38 16.73 21.53 1.44
C LEU A 38 15.68 22.14 0.49
N ASN A 39 15.71 23.46 0.31
CA ASN A 39 14.64 24.20 -0.35
C ASN A 39 14.49 23.86 -1.85
N GLU A 40 15.54 23.27 -2.44
CA GLU A 40 15.54 22.80 -3.82
C GLU A 40 15.04 21.35 -3.98
N LEU A 41 14.72 20.65 -2.88
CA LEU A 41 14.33 19.25 -2.93
C LEU A 41 12.95 19.07 -3.54
N GLU A 42 12.89 18.30 -4.63
CA GLU A 42 11.68 18.00 -5.40
C GLU A 42 11.17 16.58 -5.13
N MET A 43 12.08 15.65 -4.84
CA MET A 43 11.77 14.23 -4.65
C MET A 43 12.55 13.67 -3.47
N ILE A 44 11.87 12.88 -2.66
CA ILE A 44 12.49 12.01 -1.66
C ILE A 44 11.89 10.61 -1.73
N THR A 45 12.74 9.59 -1.67
CA THR A 45 12.32 8.19 -1.54
C THR A 45 12.93 7.55 -0.30
N GLY A 46 12.21 6.56 0.22
CA GLY A 46 12.58 5.85 1.44
C GLY A 46 12.51 6.73 2.69
N PHE A 47 11.73 7.82 2.70
CA PHE A 47 11.46 8.58 3.92
C PHE A 47 10.89 7.65 5.01
N ASN A 48 11.26 7.86 6.27
CA ASN A 48 10.73 7.07 7.39
C ASN A 48 10.53 7.96 8.62
N SER A 49 9.28 8.06 9.12
CA SER A 49 8.95 8.98 10.22
C SER A 49 9.65 8.66 11.55
N LEU A 50 10.13 7.43 11.76
CA LEU A 50 10.93 7.05 12.94
C LEU A 50 12.28 7.74 12.95
N VAL A 51 12.91 7.87 11.78
CA VAL A 51 14.31 8.32 11.66
C VAL A 51 14.49 9.62 10.93
N ASP A 52 13.46 10.14 10.24
CA ASP A 52 13.48 11.39 9.49
C ASP A 52 12.45 12.38 10.05
N ASP A 53 12.83 13.65 10.14
CA ASP A 53 11.99 14.66 10.76
C ASP A 53 10.89 15.14 9.79
N ILE A 54 9.66 14.69 10.04
CA ILE A 54 8.51 15.04 9.21
C ILE A 54 8.21 16.54 9.24
N THR A 55 8.45 17.22 10.36
CA THR A 55 8.18 18.67 10.47
C THR A 55 9.10 19.47 9.54
N HIS A 56 10.31 18.96 9.28
CA HIS A 56 11.21 19.51 8.28
C HIS A 56 10.78 19.18 6.85
N LEU A 57 10.35 17.93 6.61
CA LEU A 57 9.86 17.47 5.31
C LEU A 57 8.71 18.34 4.79
N LEU A 58 7.70 18.58 5.65
CA LEU A 58 6.49 19.32 5.30
C LEU A 58 6.74 20.83 5.08
N LYS A 59 7.93 21.34 5.44
CA LYS A 59 8.33 22.73 5.18
C LYS A 59 9.08 22.91 3.86
N LEU A 60 9.33 21.83 3.11
CA LEU A 60 10.06 21.89 1.85
C LEU A 60 9.18 22.45 0.73
N PRO A 61 9.51 23.64 0.17
CA PRO A 61 8.59 24.37 -0.71
C PRO A 61 8.45 23.72 -2.10
N LYS A 62 9.48 22.98 -2.55
CA LYS A 62 9.52 22.37 -3.88
C LYS A 62 9.22 20.88 -3.89
N LEU A 63 8.91 20.27 -2.74
CA LEU A 63 8.66 18.84 -2.66
C LEU A 63 7.37 18.49 -3.43
N ARG A 64 7.49 17.55 -4.36
CA ARG A 64 6.41 17.12 -5.27
C ARG A 64 6.25 15.61 -5.32
N VAL A 65 7.31 14.87 -5.05
CA VAL A 65 7.30 13.40 -5.03
C VAL A 65 7.80 12.90 -3.67
N LEU A 66 7.02 12.03 -3.05
CA LEU A 66 7.33 11.44 -1.76
C LEU A 66 7.03 9.95 -1.77
N GLU A 67 8.05 9.15 -1.47
CA GLU A 67 7.90 7.76 -1.11
C GLU A 67 8.44 7.53 0.29
N GLY A 68 7.61 7.00 1.19
CA GLY A 68 8.05 6.76 2.56
C GLY A 68 7.11 5.94 3.41
N THR A 69 7.64 5.56 4.57
CA THR A 69 6.95 4.85 5.63
C THR A 69 6.58 5.82 6.76
N ILE A 70 5.34 5.76 7.20
CA ILE A 70 4.82 6.45 8.37
C ILE A 70 4.60 5.42 9.46
N CYS A 71 5.22 5.64 10.61
CA CYS A 71 5.23 4.67 11.71
C CYS A 71 4.51 5.19 12.94
N ASP A 72 3.92 6.39 12.93
CA ASP A 72 3.23 6.97 14.09
C ASP A 72 2.03 7.82 13.67
N GLU A 73 0.99 7.85 14.50
CA GLU A 73 -0.28 8.53 14.20
C GLU A 73 -0.12 10.05 14.04
N GLU A 74 0.77 10.67 14.83
CA GLU A 74 1.07 12.11 14.74
C GLU A 74 1.61 12.44 13.34
N SER A 75 2.62 11.71 12.88
CA SER A 75 3.19 11.88 11.55
C SER A 75 2.17 11.60 10.45
N LEU A 76 1.29 10.61 10.62
CA LEU A 76 0.22 10.32 9.67
C LEU A 76 -0.78 11.49 9.58
N SER A 77 -1.17 12.04 10.73
CA SER A 77 -2.04 13.20 10.79
C SER A 77 -1.42 14.41 10.08
N MET A 78 -0.16 14.73 10.39
CA MET A 78 0.56 15.85 9.79
C MET A 78 0.69 15.73 8.28
N ILE A 79 1.02 14.55 7.75
CA ILE A 79 1.16 14.37 6.31
C ILE A 79 -0.20 14.42 5.61
N VAL A 80 -1.25 13.82 6.19
CA VAL A 80 -2.61 13.87 5.65
C VAL A 80 -3.10 15.30 5.56
N ASP A 81 -2.96 16.09 6.64
CA ASP A 81 -3.29 17.51 6.65
C ASP A 81 -2.56 18.27 5.55
N HIS A 82 -1.23 18.08 5.47
CA HIS A 82 -0.40 18.77 4.50
C HIS A 82 -0.74 18.39 3.05
N MET A 83 -1.04 17.12 2.78
CA MET A 83 -1.50 16.65 1.46
C MET A 83 -2.83 17.28 1.07
N LEU A 84 -3.78 17.37 2.00
CA LEU A 84 -5.09 17.96 1.76
C LEU A 84 -5.03 19.46 1.53
N ILE A 85 -4.14 20.18 2.22
CA ILE A 85 -3.93 21.63 2.05
C ILE A 85 -3.18 21.93 0.74
N HIS A 86 -2.27 21.05 0.30
CA HIS A 86 -1.39 21.28 -0.84
C HIS A 86 -1.58 20.29 -2.00
N GLN A 87 -2.83 19.92 -2.30
CA GLN A 87 -3.15 18.89 -3.32
C GLN A 87 -2.55 19.18 -4.70
N GLU A 88 -2.50 20.46 -5.11
CA GLU A 88 -1.95 20.85 -6.42
C GLU A 88 -0.42 20.81 -6.48
N ARG A 89 0.26 20.80 -5.32
CA ARG A 89 1.71 20.76 -5.26
C ARG A 89 2.24 19.36 -5.52
N PHE A 90 1.61 18.34 -4.92
CA PHE A 90 2.09 16.97 -5.00
C PHE A 90 1.70 16.30 -6.31
N ARG A 91 2.68 15.68 -6.97
CA ARG A 91 2.47 14.93 -8.20
C ARG A 91 2.29 13.44 -7.96
N SER A 92 2.97 12.90 -6.95
CA SER A 92 3.09 11.46 -6.77
C SER A 92 3.48 11.15 -5.32
N ILE A 93 2.59 10.46 -4.60
CA ILE A 93 2.81 10.06 -3.21
C ILE A 93 2.61 8.54 -3.08
N LYS A 94 3.63 7.88 -2.52
CA LYS A 94 3.60 6.48 -2.09
C LYS A 94 3.80 6.43 -0.58
N LEU A 95 2.79 5.98 0.15
CA LEU A 95 2.89 5.82 1.59
C LEU A 95 2.76 4.36 1.99
N ARG A 96 3.60 3.95 2.94
CA ARG A 96 3.41 2.75 3.75
C ARG A 96 3.08 3.18 5.16
N ILE A 97 2.10 2.55 5.78
CA ILE A 97 1.69 2.76 7.16
C ILE A 97 2.08 1.52 7.94
N ASP A 98 2.87 1.69 9.00
CA ASP A 98 3.60 0.63 9.72
C ASP A 98 3.26 0.60 11.23
N MET A 99 3.92 -0.31 11.98
CA MET A 99 3.50 -0.94 13.25
C MET A 99 2.88 -0.07 14.35
N ASP A 100 3.25 1.21 14.52
CA ASP A 100 2.72 2.01 15.63
C ASP A 100 1.49 2.86 15.25
N VAL A 101 0.92 2.66 14.06
CA VAL A 101 -0.33 3.31 13.64
C VAL A 101 -1.51 2.36 13.76
N ASN A 102 -2.42 2.62 14.70
CA ASN A 102 -3.63 1.82 14.83
C ASN A 102 -4.70 2.25 13.82
N MET A 103 -4.61 1.77 12.58
CA MET A 103 -5.60 2.02 11.53
C MET A 103 -7.00 1.46 11.83
N ASN A 104 -7.13 0.66 12.89
CA ASN A 104 -8.40 0.08 13.32
C ASN A 104 -9.09 0.91 14.41
N SER A 105 -8.47 1.99 14.92
CA SER A 105 -9.13 2.93 15.84
C SER A 105 -10.13 3.83 15.08
N GLU A 106 -10.96 4.59 15.81
CA GLU A 106 -11.84 5.59 15.17
C GLU A 106 -11.02 6.71 14.52
N ASP A 107 -9.93 7.13 15.18
CA ASP A 107 -9.00 8.14 14.67
C ASP A 107 -8.26 7.63 13.44
N GLY A 108 -7.78 6.39 13.45
CA GLY A 108 -7.15 5.74 12.31
C GLY A 108 -8.09 5.60 11.11
N SER A 109 -9.36 5.23 11.36
CA SER A 109 -10.40 5.20 10.32
C SER A 109 -10.66 6.60 9.74
N THR A 110 -10.74 7.62 10.61
CA THR A 110 -10.89 9.02 10.19
C THR A 110 -9.72 9.48 9.33
N LEU A 111 -8.48 9.17 9.73
CA LEU A 111 -7.28 9.47 8.96
C LEU A 111 -7.27 8.74 7.61
N LEU A 112 -7.71 7.48 7.55
CA LEU A 112 -7.81 6.72 6.30
C LEU A 112 -8.78 7.37 5.32
N ARG A 113 -9.99 7.74 5.79
CA ARG A 113 -11.00 8.42 4.97
C ARG A 113 -10.49 9.73 4.40
N ARG A 114 -9.69 10.46 5.18
CA ARG A 114 -9.05 11.71 4.74
C ARG A 114 -7.92 11.46 3.75
N LEU A 115 -7.09 10.46 4.03
CA LEU A 115 -5.96 10.05 3.20
C LEU A 115 -6.42 9.68 1.77
N VAL A 116 -7.51 8.94 1.64
CA VAL A 116 -7.98 8.46 0.32
C VAL A 116 -8.62 9.57 -0.53
N MET A 117 -8.94 10.72 0.07
CA MET A 117 -9.36 11.93 -0.65
C MET A 117 -8.17 12.67 -1.29
N CYS A 118 -6.92 12.32 -0.95
CA CYS A 118 -5.74 12.95 -1.50
C CYS A 118 -5.53 12.53 -2.96
N ARG A 119 -5.64 13.49 -3.89
CA ARG A 119 -5.51 13.24 -5.35
C ARG A 119 -4.12 12.79 -5.80
N SER A 120 -3.11 13.11 -5.01
CA SER A 120 -1.70 12.76 -5.28
C SER A 120 -1.30 11.39 -4.74
N LEU A 121 -2.14 10.76 -3.90
CA LEU A 121 -1.91 9.43 -3.37
C LEU A 121 -2.29 8.40 -4.42
N TYR A 122 -1.31 7.61 -4.87
CA TYR A 122 -1.55 6.55 -5.85
C TYR A 122 -1.10 5.17 -5.38
N TYR A 123 -0.20 5.09 -4.40
CA TYR A 123 0.19 3.85 -3.72
C TYR A 123 -0.08 3.97 -2.22
N LEU A 124 -0.75 2.97 -1.67
CA LEU A 124 -1.00 2.83 -0.25
C LEU A 124 -0.63 1.41 0.20
N GLY A 125 0.31 1.33 1.13
CA GLY A 125 0.63 0.11 1.85
C GLY A 125 0.18 0.23 3.30
N ILE A 126 -0.52 -0.76 3.85
CA ILE A 126 -0.97 -0.71 5.25
C ILE A 126 -0.69 -2.06 5.93
N LEU A 127 0.05 -2.00 7.02
CA LEU A 127 0.30 -3.11 7.94
C LEU A 127 -0.84 -3.18 8.99
N HIS A 128 -1.24 -4.39 9.40
CA HIS A 128 -2.17 -4.61 10.52
C HIS A 128 -3.57 -3.97 10.40
N TRP A 129 -4.01 -3.64 9.19
CA TRP A 129 -5.33 -3.04 8.99
C TRP A 129 -6.40 -4.11 8.78
N ARG A 130 -7.27 -4.28 9.78
CA ARG A 130 -8.45 -5.13 9.75
C ARG A 130 -9.54 -4.38 8.98
N MET A 131 -9.80 -4.83 7.76
CA MET A 131 -10.69 -4.12 6.85
C MET A 131 -12.17 -4.13 7.25
N SER A 132 -12.53 -4.71 8.40
CA SER A 132 -13.90 -4.74 8.93
C SER A 132 -14.48 -3.36 9.23
N LYS A 133 -13.66 -2.31 9.26
CA LYS A 133 -14.10 -0.90 9.38
C LYS A 133 -14.17 -0.15 8.06
N LEU A 134 -13.82 -0.77 6.94
CA LEU A 134 -13.88 -0.14 5.63
C LEU A 134 -15.35 -0.04 5.22
N LEU A 135 -15.84 1.19 5.10
CA LEU A 135 -17.23 1.45 4.79
C LEU A 135 -17.48 1.10 3.33
N ALA A 136 -18.13 -0.04 3.08
CA ALA A 136 -18.57 -0.44 1.74
C ALA A 136 -19.36 0.66 1.00
N TYR A 137 -19.93 1.64 1.74
CA TYR A 137 -20.66 2.78 1.19
C TYR A 137 -19.79 3.98 0.75
N GLU A 138 -18.51 4.07 1.16
CA GLU A 138 -17.64 5.19 0.79
C GLU A 138 -16.62 4.86 -0.30
N VAL A 139 -16.68 3.67 -0.89
CA VAL A 139 -15.72 3.20 -1.91
C VAL A 139 -15.56 4.17 -3.10
N HIS A 140 -16.64 4.88 -3.45
CA HIS A 140 -16.66 5.93 -4.48
C HIS A 140 -15.68 7.09 -4.23
N ARG A 141 -15.21 7.26 -2.98
CA ARG A 141 -14.23 8.29 -2.58
C ARG A 141 -12.78 7.89 -2.88
N TYR A 142 -12.51 6.60 -3.10
CA TYR A 142 -11.18 6.05 -3.34
C TYR A 142 -10.79 6.14 -4.82
N GLN A 143 -10.93 7.33 -5.42
CA GLN A 143 -10.74 7.51 -6.86
C GLN A 143 -9.28 7.53 -7.30
N ASN A 144 -8.33 7.63 -6.38
CA ASN A 144 -6.92 7.86 -6.73
C ASN A 144 -6.00 6.70 -6.36
N VAL A 145 -6.47 5.72 -5.57
CA VAL A 145 -5.64 4.57 -5.17
C VAL A 145 -5.51 3.62 -6.36
N ILE A 146 -4.29 3.57 -6.92
CA ILE A 146 -3.95 2.73 -8.07
C ILE A 146 -3.31 1.43 -7.59
N GLU A 147 -2.49 1.49 -6.55
CA GLU A 147 -1.76 0.36 -5.99
C GLU A 147 -2.10 0.25 -4.50
N LEU A 148 -2.63 -0.90 -4.09
CA LEU A 148 -2.94 -1.22 -2.69
C LEU A 148 -2.16 -2.45 -2.26
N ASN A 149 -1.46 -2.36 -1.14
CA ASN A 149 -0.72 -3.46 -0.55
C ASN A 149 -1.09 -3.63 0.92
N LEU A 150 -1.58 -4.81 1.27
CA LEU A 150 -2.00 -5.13 2.63
C LEU A 150 -1.17 -6.30 3.13
N TRP A 151 -0.67 -6.18 4.36
CA TRP A 151 0.06 -7.25 5.00
C TRP A 151 -0.21 -7.32 6.49
N ASP A 152 -0.20 -8.54 7.02
CA ASP A 152 -0.46 -8.86 8.43
C ASP A 152 -1.75 -8.23 8.99
N SER A 153 -2.74 -8.05 8.10
CA SER A 153 -4.05 -7.48 8.41
C SER A 153 -4.92 -8.41 9.24
N MET A 154 -4.66 -9.72 9.20
CA MET A 154 -5.40 -10.74 9.94
C MET A 154 -6.91 -10.66 9.72
N THR A 155 -7.34 -10.33 8.48
CA THR A 155 -8.77 -10.18 8.15
C THR A 155 -9.40 -11.56 7.92
N GLU A 156 -10.54 -11.83 8.56
CA GLU A 156 -11.32 -13.07 8.37
C GLU A 156 -12.43 -12.91 7.32
N GLU A 157 -13.05 -11.72 7.25
CA GLU A 157 -14.04 -11.35 6.25
C GLU A 157 -13.40 -11.26 4.86
N ASP A 158 -14.15 -11.62 3.81
CA ASP A 158 -13.62 -11.62 2.45
C ASP A 158 -13.22 -10.18 2.03
N PRO A 159 -11.92 -9.92 1.81
CA PRO A 159 -11.46 -8.60 1.44
C PRO A 159 -12.01 -8.13 0.08
N MET A 160 -12.36 -9.06 -0.80
CA MET A 160 -12.78 -8.76 -2.16
C MET A 160 -14.11 -8.03 -2.21
N GLU A 161 -15.01 -8.25 -1.24
CA GLU A 161 -16.32 -7.57 -1.17
C GLU A 161 -16.22 -6.05 -1.18
N ILE A 162 -15.09 -5.50 -0.73
CA ILE A 162 -14.87 -4.06 -0.69
C ILE A 162 -13.81 -3.64 -1.71
N LEU A 163 -12.71 -4.39 -1.79
CA LEU A 163 -11.59 -4.02 -2.67
C LEU A 163 -11.97 -4.05 -4.15
N GLU A 164 -12.88 -4.94 -4.55
CA GLU A 164 -13.32 -5.06 -5.95
C GLU A 164 -14.06 -3.82 -6.47
N LYS A 165 -14.62 -3.03 -5.55
CA LYS A 165 -15.39 -1.82 -5.85
C LYS A 165 -14.47 -0.61 -6.09
N LEU A 166 -13.17 -0.71 -5.82
CA LEU A 166 -12.21 0.39 -6.00
C LEU A 166 -12.03 0.67 -7.51
N PRO A 167 -12.50 1.83 -8.02
CA PRO A 167 -12.69 2.01 -9.46
C PRO A 167 -11.38 2.18 -10.24
N MET A 168 -10.33 2.65 -9.58
CA MET A 168 -9.04 2.97 -10.20
C MET A 168 -7.92 2.01 -9.79
N LEU A 169 -8.23 0.98 -9.01
CA LEU A 169 -7.25 0.01 -8.53
C LEU A 169 -6.72 -0.81 -9.70
N ARG A 170 -5.40 -0.79 -9.88
CA ARG A 170 -4.66 -1.53 -10.93
C ARG A 170 -3.77 -2.61 -10.37
N GLU A 171 -3.24 -2.43 -9.17
CA GLU A 171 -2.45 -3.45 -8.49
C GLU A 171 -2.99 -3.68 -7.08
N LEU A 172 -3.27 -4.95 -6.78
CA LEU A 172 -3.63 -5.41 -5.44
C LEU A 172 -2.62 -6.44 -4.98
N ASN A 173 -2.07 -6.24 -3.79
CA ASN A 173 -1.25 -7.22 -3.12
C ASN A 173 -1.82 -7.54 -1.72
N LEU A 174 -2.14 -8.80 -1.49
CA LEU A 174 -2.47 -9.36 -0.17
C LEU A 174 -1.31 -10.30 0.21
N SER A 175 -0.48 -9.86 1.15
CA SER A 175 0.77 -10.54 1.51
C SER A 175 0.82 -10.91 2.99
N THR A 176 1.34 -12.08 3.34
CA THR A 176 1.68 -12.52 4.72
C THR A 176 0.57 -12.23 5.72
N ASP A 177 -0.36 -13.18 5.91
CA ASP A 177 -1.44 -13.06 6.90
C ASP A 177 -2.38 -11.86 6.70
N ALA A 178 -2.35 -11.21 5.52
CA ALA A 178 -3.31 -10.17 5.16
C ALA A 178 -4.77 -10.66 5.23
N TYR A 179 -4.97 -11.93 4.86
CA TYR A 179 -6.25 -12.62 4.92
C TYR A 179 -6.06 -14.00 5.55
N VAL A 180 -6.82 -14.26 6.61
CA VAL A 180 -6.80 -15.51 7.39
C VAL A 180 -8.14 -16.24 7.35
N GLY A 181 -9.10 -15.75 6.56
CA GLY A 181 -10.31 -16.49 6.23
C GLY A 181 -10.06 -17.61 5.22
N ARG A 182 -11.14 -18.29 4.82
CA ARG A 182 -11.07 -19.53 4.04
C ARG A 182 -11.46 -19.37 2.57
N GLU A 183 -12.26 -18.37 2.23
CA GLU A 183 -12.89 -18.23 0.93
C GLU A 183 -12.82 -16.79 0.45
N MET A 184 -12.37 -16.59 -0.79
CA MET A 184 -12.45 -15.29 -1.46
C MET A 184 -13.30 -15.40 -2.72
N VAL A 185 -14.12 -14.39 -2.99
CA VAL A 185 -14.99 -14.29 -4.15
C VAL A 185 -14.76 -12.96 -4.86
N CYS A 186 -14.38 -13.02 -6.14
CA CYS A 186 -14.40 -11.83 -7.00
C CYS A 186 -15.69 -11.86 -7.83
N GLY A 187 -16.57 -10.87 -7.63
CA GLY A 187 -17.85 -10.77 -8.30
C GLY A 187 -17.73 -10.43 -9.79
N ALA A 188 -18.77 -10.74 -10.57
CA ALA A 188 -18.78 -10.63 -12.03
C ALA A 188 -18.48 -9.22 -12.60
N THR A 189 -18.62 -8.17 -11.79
CA THR A 189 -18.29 -6.78 -12.15
C THR A 189 -17.15 -6.19 -11.32
N GLY A 190 -16.54 -7.01 -10.47
CA GLY A 190 -15.46 -6.62 -9.59
C GLY A 190 -14.18 -6.28 -10.33
N PHE A 191 -13.42 -5.33 -9.79
CA PHE A 191 -12.08 -4.96 -10.25
C PHE A 191 -12.00 -4.51 -11.72
N PRO A 192 -12.72 -3.43 -12.11
CA PRO A 192 -12.84 -3.03 -13.51
C PRO A 192 -11.50 -2.62 -14.17
N GLN A 193 -10.52 -2.14 -13.38
CA GLN A 193 -9.24 -1.64 -13.87
C GLN A 193 -8.04 -2.49 -13.43
N LEU A 194 -8.26 -3.60 -12.71
CA LEU A 194 -7.18 -4.37 -12.10
C LEU A 194 -6.33 -5.05 -13.18
N ARG A 195 -5.02 -4.86 -13.08
CA ARG A 195 -4.00 -5.39 -14.00
C ARG A 195 -3.11 -6.42 -13.36
N LYS A 196 -2.94 -6.34 -12.04
CA LYS A 196 -2.11 -7.26 -11.27
C LYS A 196 -2.76 -7.59 -9.94
N ILE A 197 -2.81 -8.87 -9.63
CA ILE A 197 -3.14 -9.37 -8.29
C ILE A 197 -2.03 -10.28 -7.80
N MET A 198 -1.60 -10.07 -6.55
CA MET A 198 -0.67 -10.92 -5.84
C MET A 198 -1.32 -11.41 -4.56
N LEU A 199 -1.36 -12.72 -4.39
CA LEU A 199 -1.80 -13.42 -3.20
C LEU A 199 -0.59 -14.17 -2.65
N GLU A 200 0.02 -13.68 -1.58
CA GLU A 200 1.20 -14.29 -0.98
C GLU A 200 0.98 -14.64 0.49
N GLY A 201 1.22 -15.90 0.86
CA GLY A 201 1.22 -16.31 2.27
C GLY A 201 -0.12 -16.13 2.96
N LEU A 202 -1.21 -16.53 2.30
CA LEU A 202 -2.55 -16.57 2.89
C LEU A 202 -2.78 -17.98 3.49
N PRO A 203 -2.57 -18.18 4.80
CA PRO A 203 -2.36 -19.51 5.39
C PRO A 203 -3.61 -20.38 5.43
N ASN A 204 -4.79 -19.75 5.39
CA ASN A 204 -6.08 -20.41 5.58
C ASN A 204 -6.96 -20.42 4.33
N LEU A 205 -6.55 -19.72 3.27
CA LEU A 205 -7.29 -19.67 2.02
C LEU A 205 -7.41 -21.08 1.44
N VAL A 206 -8.63 -21.59 1.32
CA VAL A 206 -8.95 -22.92 0.76
C VAL A 206 -9.53 -22.80 -0.64
N GLU A 207 -10.41 -21.82 -0.84
CA GLU A 207 -11.14 -21.64 -2.09
C GLU A 207 -11.03 -20.18 -2.56
N TRP A 208 -10.74 -20.00 -3.85
CA TRP A 208 -10.82 -18.71 -4.50
C TRP A 208 -11.76 -18.84 -5.69
N ARG A 209 -12.91 -18.15 -5.63
CA ARG A 209 -13.90 -18.09 -6.70
C ARG A 209 -13.74 -16.79 -7.48
N VAL A 210 -13.75 -16.90 -8.80
CA VAL A 210 -13.76 -15.76 -9.71
C VAL A 210 -14.99 -15.93 -10.59
N GLU A 211 -15.90 -14.97 -10.55
CA GLU A 211 -17.09 -15.03 -11.40
C GLU A 211 -16.76 -14.59 -12.84
N LYS A 212 -17.56 -15.06 -13.79
CA LYS A 212 -17.43 -14.65 -15.19
C LYS A 212 -17.66 -13.14 -15.33
N GLY A 213 -16.62 -12.43 -15.78
CA GLY A 213 -16.62 -10.99 -15.96
C GLY A 213 -15.75 -10.22 -14.97
N ALA A 214 -15.36 -10.87 -13.86
CA ALA A 214 -14.45 -10.29 -12.88
C ALA A 214 -13.07 -9.97 -13.50
N MET A 215 -12.45 -8.88 -13.06
CA MET A 215 -11.07 -8.50 -13.41
C MET A 215 -10.78 -8.54 -14.93
N PRO A 216 -11.56 -7.87 -15.79
CA PRO A 216 -11.47 -8.02 -17.26
C PRO A 216 -10.10 -7.62 -17.85
N ASN A 217 -9.32 -6.81 -17.12
CA ASN A 217 -8.03 -6.26 -17.55
C ASN A 217 -6.82 -6.96 -16.89
N LEU A 218 -7.03 -8.07 -16.17
CA LEU A 218 -5.97 -8.73 -15.42
C LEU A 218 -4.89 -9.29 -16.35
N SER A 219 -3.67 -8.77 -16.20
CA SER A 219 -2.52 -9.13 -17.02
C SER A 219 -1.46 -9.95 -16.27
N THR A 220 -1.44 -9.85 -14.93
CA THR A 220 -0.48 -10.54 -14.07
C THR A 220 -1.17 -11.14 -12.86
N LEU A 221 -1.00 -12.44 -12.64
CA LEU A 221 -1.44 -13.16 -11.47
C LEU A 221 -0.24 -13.83 -10.79
N GLU A 222 -0.04 -13.52 -9.52
CA GLU A 222 0.98 -14.19 -8.69
C GLU A 222 0.32 -14.81 -7.46
N ILE A 223 0.47 -16.13 -7.29
CA ILE A 223 0.02 -16.87 -6.11
C ILE A 223 1.23 -17.53 -5.48
N ARG A 224 1.53 -17.20 -4.23
CA ARG A 224 2.76 -17.62 -3.57
C ARG A 224 2.45 -18.12 -2.18
N ARG A 225 2.93 -19.29 -1.79
CA ARG A 225 2.86 -19.78 -0.40
C ARG A 225 1.43 -19.86 0.19
N CYS A 226 0.40 -19.94 -0.65
CA CYS A 226 -0.99 -20.15 -0.21
C CYS A 226 -1.27 -21.66 -0.11
N ARG A 227 -0.63 -22.33 0.85
CA ARG A 227 -0.52 -23.80 0.89
C ARG A 227 -1.83 -24.57 1.06
N LYS A 228 -2.92 -23.93 1.50
CA LYS A 228 -4.24 -24.59 1.66
C LYS A 228 -5.17 -24.38 0.47
N LEU A 229 -4.81 -23.50 -0.47
CA LEU A 229 -5.62 -23.26 -1.66
C LEU A 229 -5.60 -24.55 -2.47
N LYS A 230 -6.77 -25.10 -2.78
CA LYS A 230 -6.88 -26.44 -3.38
C LYS A 230 -6.70 -26.45 -4.90
N MET A 231 -7.25 -25.45 -5.58
CA MET A 231 -7.30 -25.38 -7.04
C MET A 231 -7.34 -23.93 -7.52
N MET A 232 -7.10 -23.73 -8.82
CA MET A 232 -7.28 -22.43 -9.44
C MET A 232 -8.78 -22.11 -9.64
N PRO A 233 -9.20 -20.83 -9.55
CA PRO A 233 -10.56 -20.46 -9.88
C PRO A 233 -10.87 -20.76 -11.34
N ASP A 234 -11.91 -21.56 -11.55
CA ASP A 234 -12.47 -21.89 -12.86
C ASP A 234 -12.78 -20.65 -13.71
N GLY A 235 -13.15 -19.53 -13.06
CA GLY A 235 -13.45 -18.26 -13.72
C GLY A 235 -12.27 -17.58 -14.41
N LEU A 236 -11.03 -17.95 -14.07
CA LEU A 236 -9.84 -17.38 -14.72
C LEU A 236 -9.78 -17.72 -16.21
N LYS A 237 -10.43 -18.81 -16.66
CA LYS A 237 -10.55 -19.14 -18.09
C LYS A 237 -11.25 -18.07 -18.92
N PHE A 238 -12.04 -17.20 -18.29
CA PHE A 238 -12.70 -16.08 -18.96
C PHE A 238 -11.81 -14.83 -19.07
N ILE A 239 -10.65 -14.80 -18.41
CA ILE A 239 -9.69 -13.68 -18.46
C ILE A 239 -8.73 -13.88 -19.63
N THR A 240 -9.05 -13.27 -20.77
CA THR A 240 -8.25 -13.37 -22.00
C THR A 240 -7.04 -12.42 -22.02
N THR A 241 -6.94 -11.53 -21.04
CA THR A 241 -5.89 -10.50 -20.95
C THR A 241 -4.65 -10.94 -20.16
N LEU A 242 -4.69 -12.12 -19.54
CA LEU A 242 -3.63 -12.63 -18.67
C LEU A 242 -2.36 -12.98 -19.48
N LYS A 243 -1.23 -12.36 -19.10
CA LYS A 243 0.06 -12.53 -19.79
C LYS A 243 1.13 -13.18 -18.91
N LYS A 244 1.01 -13.02 -17.59
CA LYS A 244 1.96 -13.56 -16.62
C LYS A 244 1.20 -14.29 -15.53
N LEU A 245 1.54 -15.56 -15.35
CA LEU A 245 1.09 -16.39 -14.24
C LEU A 245 2.33 -16.89 -13.49
N SER A 246 2.34 -16.70 -12.17
CA SER A 246 3.40 -17.21 -11.30
C SER A 246 2.77 -17.92 -10.11
N ILE A 247 3.04 -19.22 -9.97
CA ILE A 247 2.57 -20.04 -8.86
C ILE A 247 3.80 -20.63 -8.16
N VAL A 248 4.02 -20.28 -6.89
CA VAL A 248 5.28 -20.63 -6.18
C VAL A 248 5.02 -21.07 -4.75
N GLY A 249 5.56 -22.24 -4.36
CA GLY A 249 5.51 -22.70 -2.97
C GLY A 249 4.13 -23.09 -2.47
N MET A 250 3.28 -23.63 -3.35
CA MET A 250 1.97 -24.23 -3.04
C MET A 250 2.14 -25.64 -2.44
N ALA A 251 1.04 -26.27 -2.00
CA ALA A 251 1.07 -27.68 -1.60
C ALA A 251 1.25 -28.61 -2.81
N GLU A 252 1.72 -29.84 -2.55
CA GLU A 252 1.88 -30.86 -3.60
C GLU A 252 0.54 -31.28 -4.22
N GLU A 253 -0.53 -31.25 -3.42
CA GLU A 253 -1.91 -31.59 -3.80
C GLU A 253 -2.65 -30.44 -4.50
N PHE A 254 -1.95 -29.37 -4.89
CA PHE A 254 -2.57 -28.25 -5.59
C PHE A 254 -2.95 -28.68 -7.02
N GLU A 255 -4.25 -28.85 -7.25
CA GLU A 255 -4.82 -29.33 -8.51
C GLU A 255 -5.07 -28.18 -9.50
N GLU A 256 -5.09 -28.49 -10.80
CA GLU A 256 -5.40 -27.53 -11.89
C GLU A 256 -6.86 -27.07 -11.86
#